data_AF-A0A540VQT4-F1
#
_entry.id   AF-A0A540VQT4-F1
#
_cell.length_a   1.000
_cell.length_b   1.000
_cell.length_c   1.000
_cell.angle_alpha   90.00
_cell.angle_beta   90.00
_cell.angle_gamma   90.00
#
_symmetry.space_group_name_H-M   'P 1'
#
loop_
_entity.id
_entity.type
_entity.pdbx_description
1 polymer ?
#
loop_
_entity_poly.entity_id
_entity_poly.type
_entity_poly.pdbx_seq_one_letter_code
_entity_poly.pdbx_strand_id
1 'polypeptide(L)'
;MARDYIRPDVPDSLYEELANGRVILINPEAEDIVEGLKTVQHRARERLLTENAVLEAWQRFQAEALPGVGLSEALEAPDFYRWALETTLFQAVRITDALTGVILHRAAIEPGRRLRWPVPGATGIAAEDDLWEGTAIDRRNAIVTAFWLHLSDTDIEALDADTATA
;
A
#
# COMPACT_ATOMS: atom_id res chain seq x y z
N MET A 1 -11.16 -14.54 5.96
CA MET A 1 -11.42 -14.53 4.50
C MET A 1 -11.30 -13.11 4.00
N ALA A 2 -10.32 -12.84 3.13
CA ALA A 2 -10.21 -11.58 2.41
C ALA A 2 -11.52 -11.26 1.68
N ARG A 3 -11.92 -9.99 1.68
CA ARG A 3 -13.16 -9.55 1.04
C ARG A 3 -12.89 -9.45 -0.47
N ASP A 4 -13.38 -10.40 -1.25
CA ASP A 4 -13.14 -10.50 -2.71
C ASP A 4 -14.06 -9.56 -3.53
N TYR A 5 -14.40 -8.39 -2.99
CA TYR A 5 -15.15 -7.42 -3.76
C TYR A 5 -14.21 -6.80 -4.79
N ILE A 6 -14.51 -7.03 -6.06
CA ILE A 6 -13.95 -6.31 -7.20
C ILE A 6 -15.12 -5.60 -7.87
N ARG A 7 -14.95 -4.32 -8.19
CA ARG A 7 -15.98 -3.53 -8.88
C ARG A 7 -16.46 -4.25 -10.15
N PRO A 8 -17.76 -4.63 -10.24
CA PRO A 8 -18.26 -5.54 -11.28
C PRO A 8 -18.29 -4.92 -12.69
N ASP A 9 -18.16 -3.60 -12.78
CA ASP A 9 -18.08 -2.83 -14.01
C ASP A 9 -16.66 -2.76 -14.60
N VAL A 10 -15.64 -3.27 -13.90
CA VAL A 10 -14.25 -3.27 -14.35
C VAL A 10 -13.92 -4.62 -15.02
N PRO A 11 -13.65 -4.64 -16.33
CA PRO A 11 -13.16 -5.85 -17.00
C PRO A 11 -11.77 -6.26 -16.50
N ASP A 12 -11.45 -7.56 -16.53
CA ASP A 12 -10.15 -8.09 -16.10
C ASP A 12 -8.96 -7.36 -16.75
N SER A 13 -9.03 -7.02 -18.04
CA SER A 13 -7.96 -6.30 -18.73
C SER A 13 -7.73 -4.88 -18.17
N LEU A 14 -8.80 -4.20 -17.77
CA LEU A 14 -8.72 -2.88 -17.15
C LEU A 14 -8.27 -3.00 -15.69
N TYR A 15 -8.66 -4.08 -15.00
CA TYR A 15 -8.17 -4.39 -13.66
C TYR A 15 -6.65 -4.58 -13.66
N GLU A 16 -6.10 -5.37 -14.59
CA GLU A 16 -4.65 -5.56 -14.72
C GLU A 16 -3.91 -4.22 -15.00
N GLU A 17 -4.48 -3.39 -15.88
CA GLU A 17 -3.92 -2.08 -16.21
C GLU A 17 -3.92 -1.13 -15.01
N LEU A 18 -5.03 -1.06 -14.27
CA LEU A 18 -5.19 -0.19 -13.11
C LEU A 18 -4.43 -0.67 -11.88
N ALA A 19 -4.35 -2.00 -11.68
CA ALA A 19 -3.51 -2.59 -10.66
C ALA A 19 -2.02 -2.29 -10.94
N ASN A 20 -1.63 -2.17 -12.21
CA ASN A 20 -0.30 -1.72 -12.65
C ASN A 20 0.84 -2.49 -11.93
N GLY A 21 0.72 -3.82 -11.88
CA GLY A 21 1.70 -4.69 -11.21
C GLY A 21 1.71 -4.60 -9.69
N ARG A 22 0.65 -4.06 -9.07
CA ARG A 22 0.42 -4.09 -7.62
C ARG A 22 -0.45 -5.28 -7.26
N VAL A 23 -0.18 -5.88 -6.11
CA VAL A 23 -1.11 -6.78 -5.42
C VAL A 23 -1.79 -5.96 -4.33
N ILE A 24 -3.12 -5.85 -4.42
CA ILE A 24 -3.96 -5.10 -3.48
C ILE A 24 -4.87 -6.10 -2.78
N LEU A 25 -4.89 -6.06 -1.45
CA LEU A 25 -5.66 -6.99 -0.62
C LEU A 25 -6.52 -6.22 0.38
N ILE A 26 -7.76 -6.66 0.60
CA ILE A 26 -8.68 -6.11 1.62
C ILE A 26 -8.94 -7.14 2.70
N ASN A 27 -8.74 -6.73 3.96
CA ASN A 27 -8.80 -7.58 5.14
C ASN A 27 -8.02 -8.90 4.96
N PRO A 28 -6.75 -8.85 4.52
CA PRO A 28 -5.98 -10.06 4.27
C PRO A 28 -5.64 -10.81 5.55
N GLU A 29 -5.43 -12.10 5.40
CA GLU A 29 -4.76 -12.94 6.38
C GLU A 29 -3.25 -13.01 6.08
N ALA A 30 -2.47 -13.56 7.02
CA ALA A 30 -1.02 -13.64 6.86
C ALA A 30 -0.59 -14.44 5.61
N GLU A 31 -1.35 -15.47 5.26
CA GLU A 31 -1.10 -16.31 4.08
C GLU A 31 -1.26 -15.51 2.78
N ASP A 32 -2.32 -14.70 2.68
CA ASP A 32 -2.58 -13.82 1.53
C ASP A 32 -1.42 -12.83 1.30
N ILE A 33 -0.89 -12.27 2.39
CA ILE A 33 0.23 -11.32 2.34
C ILE A 33 1.51 -12.00 1.84
N VAL A 34 1.79 -13.22 2.31
CA VAL A 34 2.96 -13.99 1.88
C VAL A 34 2.85 -14.37 0.40
N GLU A 35 1.67 -14.79 -0.06
CA GLU A 35 1.41 -15.10 -1.46
C GLU A 35 1.55 -13.86 -2.35
N GLY A 36 0.96 -12.73 -1.93
CA GLY A 36 1.12 -11.45 -2.61
C GLY A 36 2.58 -11.02 -2.70
N LEU A 37 3.35 -11.19 -1.62
CA LEU A 37 4.77 -10.85 -1.58
C LEU A 37 5.56 -11.72 -2.56
N LYS A 38 5.29 -13.03 -2.61
CA LYS A 38 5.93 -13.94 -3.59
C LYS A 38 5.60 -13.56 -5.03
N THR A 39 4.37 -13.15 -5.29
CA THR A 39 3.91 -12.70 -6.60
C THR A 39 4.67 -11.47 -7.06
N VAL A 40 4.73 -10.40 -6.25
CA VAL A 40 5.40 -9.15 -6.66
C VAL A 40 6.92 -9.29 -6.74
N GLN A 41 7.52 -10.17 -5.92
CA GLN A 41 8.96 -10.42 -5.95
C GLN A 41 9.38 -11.47 -6.97
N HIS A 42 8.45 -12.02 -7.75
CA HIS A 42 8.74 -13.05 -8.72
C HIS A 42 9.81 -12.57 -9.72
N ARG A 43 10.89 -13.36 -9.87
CA ARG A 43 12.06 -13.07 -10.73
C ARG A 43 12.89 -11.84 -10.33
N ALA A 44 12.58 -11.17 -9.22
CA ALA A 44 13.43 -10.14 -8.66
C ALA A 44 14.61 -10.76 -7.88
N ARG A 45 15.75 -10.07 -7.85
CA ARG A 45 16.99 -10.57 -7.23
C ARG A 45 17.52 -9.70 -6.09
N GLU A 46 17.13 -8.43 -6.04
CA GLU A 46 17.66 -7.44 -5.10
C GLU A 46 16.53 -6.59 -4.53
N ARG A 47 16.79 -6.00 -3.35
CA ARG A 47 15.87 -5.08 -2.65
C ARG A 47 14.52 -5.76 -2.43
N LEU A 48 14.59 -6.96 -1.87
CA LEU A 48 13.47 -7.83 -1.54
C LEU A 48 13.16 -7.70 -0.05
N LEU A 49 11.88 -7.60 0.29
CA LEU A 49 11.44 -7.74 1.67
C LEU A 49 11.38 -9.22 2.03
N THR A 50 11.75 -9.53 3.28
CA THR A 50 11.61 -10.88 3.83
C THR A 50 10.17 -11.11 4.31
N GLU A 51 9.70 -12.36 4.23
CA GLU A 51 8.37 -12.74 4.74
C GLU A 51 8.23 -12.37 6.23
N ASN A 52 9.24 -12.65 7.04
CA ASN A 52 9.23 -12.33 8.47
C ASN A 52 9.09 -10.84 8.74
N ALA A 53 9.86 -9.98 8.07
CA ALA A 53 9.77 -8.53 8.27
C ALA A 53 8.37 -7.99 7.93
N VAL A 54 7.78 -8.48 6.84
CA VAL A 54 6.42 -8.10 6.42
C VAL A 54 5.38 -8.57 7.43
N LEU A 55 5.47 -9.82 7.90
CA LEU A 55 4.53 -10.38 8.87
C LEU A 55 4.66 -9.73 10.25
N GLU A 56 5.87 -9.39 10.70
CA GLU A 56 6.10 -8.63 11.93
C GLU A 56 5.48 -7.23 11.85
N ALA A 57 5.68 -6.53 10.72
CA ALA A 57 5.05 -5.23 10.50
C ALA A 57 3.52 -5.33 10.45
N TRP A 58 2.97 -6.35 9.79
CA TRP A 58 1.54 -6.62 9.76
C TRP A 58 0.97 -6.89 11.16
N GLN A 59 1.63 -7.74 11.95
CA GLN A 59 1.22 -8.02 13.32
C GLN A 59 1.24 -6.76 14.18
N ARG A 60 2.28 -5.93 14.07
CA ARG A 60 2.36 -4.65 14.78
C ARG A 60 1.24 -3.70 14.38
N PHE A 61 0.97 -3.56 13.09
CA PHE A 61 -0.12 -2.74 12.56
C PHE A 61 -1.48 -3.13 13.15
N GLN A 62 -1.75 -4.44 13.23
CA GLN A 62 -2.98 -4.96 13.83
C GLN A 62 -3.03 -4.75 15.36
N ALA A 63 -1.95 -5.09 16.07
CA ALA A 63 -1.90 -5.07 17.52
C ALA A 63 -1.96 -3.65 18.11
N GLU A 64 -1.30 -2.68 17.47
CA GLU A 64 -1.21 -1.30 17.94
C GLU A 64 -2.29 -0.39 17.32
N ALA A 65 -3.17 -0.95 16.49
CA ALA A 65 -4.21 -0.22 15.78
C ALA A 65 -3.68 1.01 15.02
N LEU A 66 -2.52 0.88 14.38
CA LEU A 66 -1.87 1.98 13.67
C LEU A 66 -2.72 2.46 12.47
N PRO A 67 -2.64 3.75 12.09
CA PRO A 67 -3.28 4.24 10.87
C PRO A 67 -2.66 3.62 9.61
N GLY A 68 -1.39 3.24 9.66
CA GLY A 68 -0.70 2.51 8.61
C GLY A 68 0.71 2.07 9.00
N VAL A 69 1.28 1.18 8.20
CA VAL A 69 2.70 0.77 8.27
C VAL A 69 3.24 0.55 6.86
N GLY A 70 4.46 1.03 6.61
CA GLY A 70 5.17 0.88 5.35
C GLY A 70 6.53 0.20 5.56
N LEU A 71 6.93 -0.63 4.60
CA LEU A 71 8.27 -1.21 4.52
C LEU A 71 8.78 -1.12 3.08
N SER A 72 10.06 -0.78 2.94
CA SER A 72 10.79 -0.93 1.69
C SER A 72 12.29 -1.05 1.96
N GLU A 73 12.99 -1.79 1.10
CA GLU A 73 14.46 -1.95 1.18
C GLU A 73 15.22 -0.69 0.73
N ALA A 74 14.55 0.24 0.04
CA ALA A 74 15.11 1.52 -0.36
C ALA A 74 14.03 2.61 -0.30
N LEU A 75 14.40 3.75 0.29
CA LEU A 75 13.52 4.93 0.37
C LEU A 75 13.95 6.05 -0.58
N GLU A 76 15.13 5.94 -1.19
CA GLU A 76 15.69 6.94 -2.09
C GLU A 76 16.60 6.30 -3.13
N ALA A 77 16.58 6.83 -4.35
CA ALA A 77 17.51 6.46 -5.40
C ALA A 77 18.63 7.51 -5.51
N PRO A 78 19.91 7.10 -5.51
CA PRO A 78 21.02 8.03 -5.72
C PRO A 78 20.88 8.80 -7.04
N ASP A 79 21.31 10.06 -7.06
CA ASP A 79 21.21 10.96 -8.21
C ASP A 79 22.08 10.53 -9.40
N PHE A 80 23.19 9.84 -9.15
CA PHE A 80 24.10 9.35 -10.18
C PHE A 80 23.60 8.09 -10.91
N TYR A 81 22.45 7.52 -10.51
CA TYR A 81 21.86 6.39 -11.21
C TYR A 81 21.32 6.85 -12.58
N ARG A 82 21.44 5.98 -13.58
CA ARG A 82 20.93 6.24 -14.94
C ARG A 82 19.50 5.73 -15.16
N TRP A 83 19.01 4.88 -14.27
CA TRP A 83 17.70 4.23 -14.37
C TRP A 83 17.03 4.23 -12.98
N ALA A 84 15.71 4.09 -12.97
CA ALA A 84 14.96 3.96 -11.73
C ALA A 84 15.48 2.77 -10.90
N LEU A 85 15.59 2.99 -9.59
CA LEU A 85 15.89 1.95 -8.62
C LEU A 85 14.59 1.22 -8.28
N GLU A 86 14.57 -0.08 -8.54
CA GLU A 86 13.43 -0.95 -8.24
C GLU A 86 13.52 -1.51 -6.81
N THR A 87 12.48 -1.35 -6.00
CA THR A 87 12.41 -1.86 -4.62
C THR A 87 11.09 -2.53 -4.33
N THR A 88 11.06 -3.52 -3.44
CA THR A 88 9.80 -4.08 -2.96
C THR A 88 9.22 -3.11 -1.95
N LEU A 89 7.93 -2.80 -2.11
CA LEU A 89 7.14 -2.02 -1.19
C LEU A 89 6.06 -2.91 -0.59
N PHE A 90 5.91 -2.85 0.72
CA PHE A 90 4.73 -3.29 1.46
C PHE A 90 4.15 -2.09 2.18
N GLN A 91 2.84 -1.88 2.07
CA GLN A 91 2.13 -0.89 2.86
C GLN A 91 0.79 -1.45 3.32
N ALA A 92 0.57 -1.47 4.64
CA ALA A 92 -0.74 -1.71 5.22
C ALA A 92 -1.35 -0.40 5.71
N VAL A 93 -2.65 -0.24 5.50
CA VAL A 93 -3.38 1.00 5.80
C VAL A 93 -4.71 0.65 6.45
N ARG A 94 -5.07 1.39 7.49
CA ARG A 94 -6.43 1.38 8.02
C ARG A 94 -7.30 2.25 7.14
N ILE A 95 -8.28 1.64 6.47
CA ILE A 95 -9.21 2.32 5.57
C ILE A 95 -10.38 2.86 6.41
N THR A 96 -11.02 1.99 7.18
CA THR A 96 -12.03 2.34 8.19
C THR A 96 -11.77 1.51 9.44
N ASP A 97 -12.58 1.66 10.49
CA ASP A 97 -12.47 0.81 11.70
C ASP A 97 -12.68 -0.68 11.43
N ALA A 98 -13.42 -1.04 10.36
CA ALA A 98 -13.71 -2.42 9.98
C ALA A 98 -12.92 -2.90 8.75
N LEU A 99 -12.16 -2.01 8.10
CA LEU A 99 -11.46 -2.30 6.85
C LEU A 99 -10.00 -1.92 6.93
N THR A 100 -9.17 -2.90 6.61
CA THR A 100 -7.73 -2.73 6.43
C THR A 100 -7.37 -3.13 5.00
N GLY A 101 -6.40 -2.43 4.43
CA GLY A 101 -5.90 -2.70 3.09
C GLY A 101 -4.40 -2.95 3.13
N VAL A 102 -3.92 -3.82 2.25
CA VAL A 102 -2.49 -4.05 2.00
C VAL A 102 -2.18 -3.82 0.53
N ILE A 103 -1.06 -3.15 0.28
CA ILE A 103 -0.51 -2.92 -1.05
C ILE A 103 0.90 -3.49 -1.07
N LEU A 104 1.13 -4.37 -2.04
CA LEU A 104 2.42 -4.98 -2.34
C LEU A 104 2.79 -4.63 -3.77
N HIS A 105 4.01 -4.16 -4.00
CA HIS A 105 4.42 -3.73 -5.34
C HIS A 105 5.94 -3.71 -5.51
N ARG A 106 6.39 -3.78 -6.78
CA ARG A 106 7.75 -3.41 -7.18
C ARG A 106 7.76 -1.95 -7.59
N ALA A 107 8.11 -1.09 -6.65
CA ALA A 107 8.10 0.35 -6.85
C ALA A 107 9.40 0.81 -7.51
N ALA A 108 9.25 1.63 -8.56
CA ALA A 108 10.34 2.32 -9.22
C ALA A 108 10.59 3.68 -8.52
N ILE A 109 11.85 3.93 -8.14
CA ILE A 109 12.31 5.21 -7.60
C ILE A 109 13.23 5.88 -8.63
N GLU A 110 12.78 6.99 -9.21
CA GLU A 110 13.58 7.75 -10.17
C GLU A 110 14.88 8.30 -9.55
N PRO A 111 15.99 8.40 -10.30
CA PRO A 111 17.26 8.93 -9.78
C PRO A 111 17.11 10.30 -9.10
N GLY A 112 17.70 10.44 -7.92
CA GLY A 112 17.63 11.66 -7.10
C GLY A 112 16.26 11.93 -6.50
N ARG A 113 15.35 10.93 -6.51
CA ARG A 113 14.02 11.02 -5.89
C ARG A 113 13.87 10.03 -4.75
N ARG A 114 12.89 10.33 -3.90
CA ARG A 114 12.43 9.45 -2.83
C ARG A 114 11.31 8.54 -3.32
N LEU A 115 11.14 7.42 -2.63
CA LEU A 115 10.02 6.51 -2.79
C LEU A 115 8.70 7.28 -2.64
N ARG A 116 7.76 7.00 -3.55
CA ARG A 116 6.39 7.52 -3.43
C ARG A 116 5.50 6.44 -2.84
N TRP A 117 5.10 6.63 -1.60
CA TRP A 117 4.15 5.76 -0.93
C TRP A 117 2.77 5.85 -1.60
N PRO A 118 2.10 4.71 -1.87
CA PRO A 118 0.74 4.69 -2.39
C PRO A 118 -0.24 5.51 -1.55
N VAL A 119 -0.13 5.41 -0.21
CA VAL A 119 -0.86 6.25 0.74
C VAL A 119 0.15 7.04 1.59
N PRO A 120 0.50 8.27 1.21
CA PRO A 120 1.45 9.07 1.99
C PRO A 120 0.86 9.50 3.34
N GLY A 121 1.70 9.72 4.35
CA GLY A 121 1.27 10.09 5.70
C GLY A 121 0.58 8.98 6.50
N ALA A 122 0.71 7.73 6.04
CA ALA A 122 0.24 6.52 6.71
C ALA A 122 1.29 5.42 6.61
N THR A 123 2.57 5.77 6.78
CA THR A 123 3.69 4.82 6.69
C THR A 123 4.11 4.30 8.05
N GLY A 124 3.76 4.97 9.15
CA GLY A 124 4.23 4.62 10.48
C GLY A 124 5.74 4.82 10.65
N ILE A 125 6.38 5.48 9.67
CA ILE A 125 7.78 5.87 9.69
C ILE A 125 7.80 7.38 9.88
N ALA A 126 8.11 7.85 11.10
CA ALA A 126 8.05 9.27 11.45
C ALA A 126 8.79 10.17 10.44
N ALA A 127 10.01 9.77 10.03
CA ALA A 127 10.79 10.54 9.05
C ALA A 127 10.15 10.66 7.65
N GLU A 128 9.27 9.73 7.26
CA GLU A 128 8.54 9.80 5.99
C GLU A 128 7.20 10.53 6.16
N ASP A 129 6.50 10.26 7.25
CA ASP A 129 5.22 10.89 7.56
C ASP A 129 5.38 12.39 7.85
N ASP A 130 6.47 12.81 8.51
CA ASP A 130 6.79 14.21 8.78
C ASP A 130 7.13 15.02 7.51
N LEU A 131 7.57 14.35 6.44
CA LEU A 131 7.86 14.98 5.15
C LEU A 131 6.60 15.18 4.30
N TRP A 132 5.47 14.59 4.69
CA TRP A 132 4.23 14.70 3.94
C TRP A 132 3.45 15.95 4.37
N GLU A 133 3.31 16.91 3.44
CA GLU A 133 2.63 18.19 3.66
C GLU A 133 1.12 18.16 3.33
N GLY A 134 0.54 16.98 3.15
CA GLY A 134 -0.86 16.83 2.74
C GLY A 134 -1.87 16.97 3.88
N THR A 135 -3.14 17.11 3.50
CA THR A 135 -4.28 17.16 4.43
C THR A 135 -4.89 15.80 4.68
N ALA A 136 -5.75 15.67 5.70
CA ALA A 136 -6.54 14.46 5.91
C ALA A 136 -7.37 14.04 4.68
N ILE A 137 -7.88 15.02 3.91
CA ILE A 137 -8.61 14.80 2.65
C ILE A 137 -7.68 14.22 1.58
N ASP A 138 -6.44 14.70 1.48
CA ASP A 138 -5.47 14.19 0.51
C ASP A 138 -5.13 12.73 0.81
N ARG A 139 -4.97 12.36 2.08
CA ARG A 139 -4.77 10.96 2.49
C ARG A 139 -5.99 10.11 2.18
N ARG A 140 -7.20 10.59 2.48
CA ARG A 140 -8.46 9.90 2.12
C ARG A 140 -8.54 9.66 0.62
N ASN A 141 -8.22 10.66 -0.21
CA ASN A 141 -8.18 10.51 -1.66
C ASN A 141 -7.11 9.52 -2.11
N ALA A 142 -5.95 9.48 -1.45
CA ALA A 142 -4.92 8.49 -1.72
C ALA A 142 -5.37 7.07 -1.37
N ILE A 143 -6.07 6.86 -0.25
CA ILE A 143 -6.68 5.58 0.12
C ILE A 143 -7.71 5.16 -0.94
N VAL A 144 -8.65 6.04 -1.28
CA VAL A 144 -9.66 5.77 -2.31
C VAL A 144 -9.00 5.41 -3.63
N THR A 145 -7.97 6.15 -4.04
CA THR A 145 -7.25 5.88 -5.30
C THR A 145 -6.51 4.55 -5.26
N ALA A 146 -5.86 4.23 -4.14
CA ALA A 146 -5.06 3.02 -4.01
C ALA A 146 -5.91 1.74 -3.92
N PHE A 147 -7.12 1.84 -3.36
CA PHE A 147 -8.00 0.69 -3.12
C PHE A 147 -9.29 0.72 -3.93
N TRP A 148 -9.47 1.67 -4.87
CA TRP A 148 -10.72 1.93 -5.60
C TRP A 148 -11.42 0.67 -6.12
N LEU A 149 -10.64 -0.23 -6.73
CA LEU A 149 -11.13 -1.47 -7.35
C LEU A 149 -11.76 -2.43 -6.35
N HIS A 150 -11.38 -2.31 -5.06
CA HIS A 150 -11.80 -3.19 -3.99
C HIS A 150 -12.68 -2.50 -2.93
N LEU A 151 -12.99 -1.22 -3.11
CA LEU A 151 -13.91 -0.49 -2.24
C LEU A 151 -15.30 -0.40 -2.88
N SER A 152 -16.30 -0.89 -2.15
CA SER A 152 -17.70 -0.63 -2.51
C SER A 152 -18.06 0.82 -2.23
N ASP A 153 -19.13 1.32 -2.84
CA ASP A 153 -19.59 2.69 -2.60
C ASP A 153 -19.91 2.92 -1.12
N THR A 154 -20.46 1.92 -0.43
CA THR A 154 -20.69 1.96 1.03
C THR A 154 -19.40 2.10 1.83
N ASP A 155 -18.31 1.45 1.40
CA ASP A 155 -17.02 1.57 2.09
C ASP A 155 -16.42 2.98 1.90
N ILE A 156 -16.64 3.60 0.73
CA ILE A 156 -16.24 4.98 0.45
C ILE A 156 -17.04 5.98 1.30
N GLU A 157 -18.36 5.78 1.41
CA GLU A 157 -19.22 6.60 2.27
C GLU A 157 -18.82 6.48 3.76
N ALA A 158 -18.47 5.28 4.22
CA ALA A 158 -17.97 5.08 5.58
C ALA A 158 -16.64 5.80 5.82
N LEU A 159 -15.70 5.71 4.86
CA LEU A 159 -14.45 6.46 4.91
C LEU A 159 -14.66 7.99 4.93
N ASP A 160 -15.69 8.48 4.24
CA ASP A 160 -16.07 9.90 4.26
C ASP A 160 -16.57 10.34 5.63
N ALA A 161 -17.40 9.52 6.28
CA ALA A 161 -17.85 9.77 7.63
C ALA A 161 -16.68 9.78 8.64
N ASP A 162 -15.75 8.83 8.54
CA ASP A 162 -14.56 8.72 9.40
C ASP A 162 -13.59 9.89 9.19
N THR A 163 -13.47 10.39 7.96
CA THR A 163 -12.57 11.52 7.66
C THR A 163 -13.18 12.87 8.07
N ALA A 164 -14.51 13.02 8.01
CA ALA A 164 -15.19 14.25 8.41
C ALA A 164 -15.21 14.48 9.93
N THR A 165 -14.98 13.44 10.73
CA THR A 165 -14.94 13.49 12.20
C THR A 165 -13.53 13.63 12.79
N ALA A 166 -12.47 13.47 11.97
CA ALA A 166 -11.06 13.54 12.35
C ALA A 166 -10.46 14.95 12.21
#